data_AF-A0A534CQV4-F1
#
_entry.id   AF-A0A534CQV4-F1
#
_cell.length_a   1.000
_cell.length_b   1.000
_cell.length_c   1.000
_cell.angle_alpha   90.00
_cell.angle_beta   90.00
_cell.angle_gamma   90.00
#
_symmetry.space_group_name_H-M   'P 1'
#
loop_
_entity.id
_entity.type
_entity.pdbx_description
1 polymer ?
#
loop_
_entity_poly.entity_id
_entity_poly.type
_entity_poly.pdbx_seq_one_letter_code
_entity_poly.pdbx_strand_id
1 'polypeptide(L)' 'MILTLDAKRRLTVPASLAPARPGDAFKAEFDPDEDAIVFRRIAKHADWLEVLKACPVKIGTLPRRGREYPKRLKL' A
#
# COMPACT_ATOMS: atom_id res chain seq x y z
N MET A 1 0.11 27.77 -9.91
CA MET A 1 0.13 26.85 -11.07
C MET A 1 -1.24 26.24 -11.20
N ILE A 2 -1.89 26.33 -12.37
CA ILE A 2 -3.24 25.82 -12.59
C ILE A 2 -3.12 24.37 -13.08
N LEU A 3 -3.79 23.44 -12.41
CA LEU A 3 -3.84 22.03 -12.83
C LEU A 3 -5.19 21.78 -13.50
N THR A 4 -5.16 21.36 -14.76
CA THR A 4 -6.36 21.02 -15.51
C THR A 4 -6.61 19.52 -15.46
N LEU A 5 -7.86 19.13 -15.24
CA LEU A 5 -8.31 17.75 -15.38
C LEU A 5 -8.24 17.34 -16.85
N ASP A 6 -7.55 16.24 -17.13
CA ASP A 6 -7.62 15.60 -18.45
C ASP A 6 -9.04 15.04 -18.72
N ALA A 7 -9.34 14.72 -19.98
CA ALA A 7 -10.61 14.11 -20.40
C ALA A 7 -10.95 12.82 -19.63
N LYS A 8 -9.94 12.13 -19.09
CA LYS A 8 -10.10 10.94 -18.24
C LYS A 8 -10.19 11.25 -16.74
N ARG A 9 -10.37 12.52 -16.37
CA ARG A 9 -10.36 13.04 -14.98
C ARG A 9 -9.06 12.72 -14.23
N ARG A 10 -7.94 12.74 -14.95
CA ARG A 10 -6.61 12.53 -14.37
C ARG A 10 -6.01 13.88 -14.02
N LEU A 11 -5.43 13.98 -12.83
CA LEU A 11 -4.75 15.18 -12.35
C LEU A 11 -3.25 14.91 -12.36
N THR A 12 -2.50 15.69 -13.14
CA THR A 12 -1.04 15.53 -13.24
C THR A 12 -0.38 16.47 -12.24
N VAL A 13 0.26 15.92 -11.22
CA VAL A 13 0.96 16.70 -10.19
C VAL A 13 2.44 16.80 -10.56
N PRO A 14 3.04 18.01 -10.58
CA PRO A 14 4.48 18.17 -10.76
C PRO A 14 5.27 17.48 -9.66
N ALA A 15 6.38 16.84 -10.05
CA ALA A 15 7.28 16.19 -9.09
C ALA A 15 7.88 17.16 -8.07
N SER A 16 8.00 18.45 -8.40
CA SER A 16 8.45 19.50 -7.49
C SER A 16 7.47 19.79 -6.36
N LEU A 17 6.16 19.58 -6.58
CA LEU A 17 5.12 19.83 -5.58
C LEU A 17 4.93 18.61 -4.67
N ALA A 18 4.95 17.41 -5.26
CA ALA A 18 4.84 16.16 -4.53
C ALA A 18 5.76 15.12 -5.16
N PRO A 19 6.91 14.80 -4.55
CA PRO A 19 7.79 13.74 -5.05
C PRO A 19 7.12 12.38 -4.84
N ALA A 20 6.42 11.89 -5.87
CA ALA A 20 5.78 10.59 -5.89
C ALA A 20 6.64 9.58 -6.65
N ARG A 21 6.68 8.34 -6.17
CA ARG A 21 7.31 7.21 -6.87
C ARG A 21 6.23 6.32 -7.50
N PRO A 22 6.55 5.58 -8.57
CA PRO A 22 5.66 4.53 -9.05
C PRO A 22 5.25 3.58 -7.91
N GLY A 23 3.95 3.35 -7.77
CA GLY A 23 3.37 2.53 -6.70
C GLY A 23 3.01 3.27 -5.41
N ASP A 24 3.22 4.59 -5.33
CA ASP A 24 2.66 5.40 -4.24
C ASP A 24 1.15 5.57 -4.44
N ALA A 25 0.37 5.31 -3.39
CA ALA A 25 -1.07 5.50 -3.38
C ALA A 25 -1.42 6.74 -2.54
N PHE A 26 -2.49 7.44 -2.93
CA PHE A 26 -3.00 8.60 -2.21
C PHE A 26 -4.49 8.38 -1.95
N LYS A 27 -4.92 8.70 -0.73
CA LYS A 27 -6.32 8.87 -0.41
C LYS A 27 -6.74 10.25 -0.89
N ALA A 28 -7.78 10.31 -1.70
CA ALA A 28 -8.39 11.56 -2.13
C ALA A 28 -9.66 11.78 -1.32
N GLU A 29 -9.77 12.93 -0.67
CA GLU A 29 -10.97 13.37 0.06
C GLU A 29 -11.37 14.75 -0.45
N PHE A 30 -12.67 15.00 -0.53
CA PHE A 30 -13.19 16.33 -0.84
C PHE A 30 -13.53 17.03 0.47
N ASP A 31 -12.97 18.21 0.66
CA ASP A 31 -13.27 19.11 1.76
C ASP A 31 -14.32 20.13 1.26
N PRO A 32 -15.58 20.05 1.73
CA PRO A 32 -16.65 20.93 1.28
C PRO A 32 -16.54 22.35 1.81
N ASP A 33 -15.79 22.57 2.91
CA ASP A 33 -15.66 23.88 3.53
C ASP A 33 -14.60 24.71 2.77
N GLU A 34 -13.55 24.06 2.27
CA GLU A 34 -12.49 24.69 1.48
C GLU A 34 -12.68 24.56 -0.05
N ASP A 35 -13.74 23.86 -0.50
CA ASP A 35 -13.95 23.46 -1.90
C ASP A 35 -12.68 22.82 -2.52
N ALA A 36 -12.01 21.98 -1.73
CA ALA A 36 -10.68 21.47 -2.03
C ALA A 36 -10.65 19.94 -2.13
N ILE A 37 -9.84 19.41 -3.04
CA ILE A 37 -9.52 17.97 -3.08
C ILE A 37 -8.18 17.76 -2.39
N VAL A 38 -8.21 17.09 -1.24
CA VAL A 38 -7.04 16.79 -0.42
C VAL A 38 -6.51 15.41 -0.78
N PHE A 39 -5.27 15.35 -1.26
CA PHE A 39 -4.57 14.09 -1.52
C PHE A 39 -3.61 13.77 -0.36
N ARG A 40 -3.96 12.78 0.47
CA ARG A 40 -3.09 12.30 1.55
C ARG A 40 -2.34 11.05 1.11
N ARG A 41 -1.01 11.05 1.21
CA ARG A 41 -0.20 9.86 0.88
C ARG A 41 -0.56 8.71 1.82
N ILE A 42 -0.95 7.58 1.25
CA ILE A 42 -1.07 6.33 1.99
C ILE A 42 0.36 5.82 2.11
N ALA A 43 0.90 5.78 3.33
CA ALA A 43 2.18 5.15 3.56
C ALA A 43 2.15 3.78 2.89
N LYS A 44 3.20 3.44 2.11
CA LYS A 44 3.38 2.05 1.64
C LYS A 44 3.20 1.20 2.89
N HIS A 45 2.19 0.32 2.87
CA HIS A 45 1.94 -0.60 3.98
C HIS A 45 3.30 -1.08 4.48
N ALA A 46 3.55 -0.93 5.78
CA ALA A 46 4.80 -1.32 6.42
C ALA A 46 5.31 -2.58 5.76
N ASP A 47 6.59 -2.61 5.36
CA ASP A 47 7.16 -3.76 4.69
C ASP A 47 6.75 -5.00 5.49
N TRP A 48 5.83 -5.79 4.93
CA TRP A 48 5.26 -6.91 5.67
C TRP A 48 6.38 -7.89 6.05
N LEU A 49 7.49 -7.88 5.31
CA LEU A 49 8.70 -8.59 5.66
C LEU A 49 9.39 -8.01 6.89
N GLU A 50 9.48 -6.69 7.06
CA GLU A 50 9.96 -6.08 8.31
C GLU A 50 9.04 -6.40 9.49
N VAL A 51 7.72 -6.34 9.29
CA VAL A 51 6.74 -6.72 10.32
C VAL A 51 6.91 -8.19 10.72
N LEU A 52 7.11 -9.09 9.74
CA LEU A 52 7.37 -10.50 10.00
C LEU A 52 8.72 -10.74 10.67
N LYS A 53 9.77 -9.99 10.30
CA LYS A 53 11.09 -10.03 10.95
C LYS A 53 11.05 -9.53 12.40
N ALA A 54 10.22 -8.53 12.67
CA ALA A 54 9.99 -7.98 14.01
C ALA A 54 9.11 -8.88 14.89
N CYS A 55 8.57 -9.98 14.35
CA CYS A 55 7.74 -10.90 15.12
C CYS A 55 8.60 -11.58 16.22
N PRO A 56 8.25 -11.40 17.50
CA PRO A 56 9.05 -11.91 18.62
C PRO A 56 8.90 -13.43 18.82
N VAL A 57 8.01 -14.07 18.07
CA VAL A 57 7.68 -15.49 18.21
C VAL A 57 8.69 -16.32 17.41
N LYS A 58 9.52 -17.09 18.13
CA LYS A 58 10.42 -18.07 17.50
C LYS A 58 9.58 -19.12 16.76
N ILE A 59 9.93 -19.42 15.51
CA ILE A 59 9.24 -20.44 14.68
C ILE A 59 9.05 -21.78 15.42
N GLY A 60 9.96 -22.16 16.32
CA GLY A 60 9.87 -23.39 17.11
C GLY A 60 8.80 -23.43 18.20
N THR A 61 8.17 -22.30 18.54
CA THR A 61 7.05 -22.25 19.51
C THR A 61 5.69 -22.39 18.84
N LEU A 62 5.66 -22.44 17.51
CA LEU A 62 4.42 -22.69 16.77
C LEU A 62 3.97 -24.14 17.03
N PRO A 63 2.67 -24.38 17.25
CA PRO A 63 2.16 -25.72 17.41
C PRO A 63 2.53 -26.57 16.19
N ARG A 64 2.87 -27.84 16.42
CA ARG A 64 3.14 -28.78 15.33
C ARG A 64 1.93 -28.79 14.42
N ARG A 65 2.17 -28.64 13.12
CA ARG A 65 1.13 -28.69 12.11
C ARG A 65 0.33 -29.99 12.26
N GLY A 66 -0.98 -29.88 12.49
CA GLY A 66 -1.85 -31.04 12.73
C GLY A 66 -2.07 -31.94 11.52
N ARG A 67 -1.56 -31.57 10.34
CA ARG A 67 -1.72 -32.35 9.11
C ARG A 67 -0.39 -32.45 8.36
N GLU A 68 -0.02 -33.66 7.98
CA GLU A 68 1.13 -33.93 7.11
C GLU A 68 0.92 -33.23 5.75
N TYR A 69 2.01 -32.79 5.10
CA TYR A 69 1.89 -32.25 3.74
C TYR A 69 1.26 -33.33 2.84
N PRO A 70 0.38 -32.95 1.89
CA PRO A 70 -0.08 -33.89 0.88
C PRO A 70 1.14 -34.46 0.17
N LYS A 71 1.35 -35.77 0.31
CA LYS A 71 2.40 -36.48 -0.42
C LYS A 71 2.07 -36.31 -1.89
N ARG A 72 3.04 -35.85 -2.68
CA ARG A 72 2.89 -35.77 -4.14
C ARG A 72 2.45 -37.14 -4.63
N LEU A 73 1.19 -37.27 -5.05
CA LEU A 73 0.76 -38.41 -5.84
C LEU A 73 1.59 -38.32 -7.11
N LYS A 74 2.42 -39.33 -7.35
CA LYS A 74 3.10 -39.47 -8.64
C LYS A 74 1.99 -39.64 -9.68
N LEU A 75 1.95 -38.72 -10.65
CA LEU A 75 1.16 -38.84 -11.86
C LEU A 75 1.62 -40.07 -12.65
#